data_AF-A0A1K2I926-F1
#
_entry.id   AF-A0A1K2I926-F1
#
_cell.length_a   1.000
_cell.length_b   1.000
_cell.length_c   1.000
_cell.angle_alpha   90.00
_cell.angle_beta   90.00
_cell.angle_gamma   90.00
#
_symmetry.space_group_name_H-M   'P 1'
#
loop_
_entity.id
_entity.type
_entity.pdbx_description
1 polymer ?
#
loop_
_entity_poly.entity_id
_entity_poly.type
_entity_poly.pdbx_seq_one_letter_code
_entity_poly.pdbx_strand_id
1 'polypeptide(L)'
;MLNFKQPKLRDIIKAPAAIAKTRKALIQLYRQKRQLLTDDAHWAHNDVALAEFGASYTRLFMDKLWESFNETETIGDSELLAHLWLQVTQQEHGTAIHVNYADDQGANHLLFTIDQAMQTNAHLTAHHLPQLADLNAEEPHYLLTDQMFPALLKMINLLYEADLRFLSPQETILQPVNGLHFNIQFPETKTMTSTLKVSNNVATPVKINLEINHYAVRHYQVTDESDNDVTDLGKTNLSNQGTFSWQAKHLPELTNQTLTLTVEAVAIDALPCLDDLFVLASSHNILMRAGKDSGHYQLELPNKQALGFDVDSVAETLTLQYPDENTQIYELCKTYPFLGQWLEKTLATASKK
;
A
#
# COMPACT_ATOMS: atom_id res chain seq x y z
N MET A 1 -2.13 9.78 -32.91
CA MET A 1 -2.91 11.04 -33.11
C MET A 1 -4.36 10.85 -32.69
N LEU A 2 -4.92 11.82 -31.98
CA LEU A 2 -6.31 11.80 -31.51
C LEU A 2 -7.29 12.32 -32.57
N ASN A 3 -8.45 11.68 -32.71
CA ASN A 3 -9.54 12.18 -33.56
C ASN A 3 -10.54 13.00 -32.74
N PHE A 4 -10.40 14.33 -32.76
CA PHE A 4 -11.28 15.24 -32.02
C PHE A 4 -12.73 15.29 -32.53
N LYS A 5 -13.09 14.58 -33.60
CA LYS A 5 -14.50 14.38 -33.98
C LYS A 5 -15.17 13.24 -33.19
N GLN A 6 -14.41 12.39 -32.51
CA GLN A 6 -14.94 11.29 -31.70
C GLN A 6 -15.71 11.84 -30.47
N PRO A 7 -17.02 11.55 -30.32
CA PRO A 7 -17.84 12.12 -29.25
C PRO A 7 -17.25 11.91 -27.85
N LYS A 8 -16.91 10.66 -27.50
CA LYS A 8 -16.32 10.33 -26.18
C LYS A 8 -15.04 11.11 -25.86
N LEU A 9 -14.22 11.41 -26.87
CA LEU A 9 -12.99 12.19 -26.67
C LEU A 9 -13.32 13.68 -26.44
N ARG A 10 -14.28 14.22 -27.20
CA ARG A 10 -14.78 15.59 -27.03
C ARG A 10 -15.38 15.80 -25.64
N ASP A 11 -16.10 14.80 -25.14
CA ASP A 11 -16.72 14.86 -23.83
C ASP A 11 -15.66 14.95 -22.73
N ILE A 12 -14.57 14.18 -22.84
CA ILE A 12 -13.41 14.28 -21.93
C ILE A 12 -12.76 15.66 -22.02
N ILE A 13 -12.53 16.17 -23.23
CA ILE A 13 -11.89 17.49 -23.43
C ILE A 13 -12.74 18.61 -22.82
N LYS A 14 -14.07 18.54 -22.92
CA LYS A 14 -14.98 19.59 -22.43
C LYS A 14 -15.31 19.49 -20.94
N ALA A 15 -15.17 18.30 -20.35
CA ALA A 15 -15.51 18.11 -18.94
C ALA A 15 -14.51 18.87 -18.04
N PRO A 16 -14.96 19.38 -16.87
CA PRO A 16 -14.07 19.91 -15.85
C PRO A 16 -13.00 18.88 -15.48
N ALA A 17 -11.81 19.36 -15.13
CA ALA A 17 -10.65 18.51 -14.88
C ALA A 17 -10.74 17.75 -13.54
N ALA A 18 -11.51 16.67 -13.53
CA ALA A 18 -11.51 15.67 -12.45
C ALA A 18 -10.55 14.52 -12.80
N ILE A 19 -9.33 14.55 -12.26
CA ILE A 19 -8.22 13.66 -12.65
C ILE A 19 -8.63 12.19 -12.68
N ALA A 20 -9.25 11.69 -11.61
CA ALA A 20 -9.68 10.30 -11.51
C ALA A 20 -10.66 9.87 -12.61
N LYS A 21 -11.68 10.70 -12.88
CA LYS A 21 -12.69 10.43 -13.90
C LYS A 21 -12.08 10.48 -15.30
N THR A 22 -11.23 11.48 -15.55
CA THR A 22 -10.53 11.67 -16.81
C THR A 22 -9.61 10.49 -17.11
N ARG A 23 -8.77 10.08 -16.15
CA ARG A 23 -7.85 8.94 -16.30
C ARG A 23 -8.62 7.67 -16.66
N LYS A 24 -9.67 7.34 -15.89
CA LYS A 24 -10.50 6.15 -16.13
C LYS A 24 -11.11 6.14 -17.53
N ALA A 25 -11.65 7.27 -17.98
CA ALA A 25 -12.24 7.40 -19.30
C ALA A 25 -11.19 7.28 -20.43
N LEU A 26 -10.02 7.89 -20.25
CA LEU A 26 -8.91 7.82 -21.22
C LEU A 26 -8.32 6.42 -21.32
N ILE A 27 -8.09 5.72 -20.21
CA ILE A 27 -7.62 4.32 -20.21
C ILE A 27 -8.59 3.42 -20.97
N GLN A 28 -9.90 3.57 -20.73
CA GLN A 28 -10.90 2.77 -21.42
C GLN A 28 -10.89 3.03 -22.94
N LEU A 29 -10.82 4.30 -23.35
CA LEU A 29 -10.75 4.67 -24.75
C LEU A 29 -9.44 4.21 -25.41
N TYR A 30 -8.32 4.39 -24.73
CA TYR A 30 -7.00 3.96 -25.18
C TYR A 30 -6.98 2.46 -25.43
N ARG A 31 -7.46 1.64 -24.47
CA ARG A 31 -7.53 0.18 -24.61
C ARG A 31 -8.39 -0.27 -25.78
N GLN A 32 -9.60 0.29 -25.89
CA GLN A 32 -10.51 -0.04 -27.00
C GLN A 32 -9.89 0.28 -28.36
N LYS A 33 -9.21 1.41 -28.49
CA LYS A 33 -8.60 1.84 -29.75
C LYS A 33 -7.28 1.13 -30.04
N ARG A 34 -6.47 0.85 -29.02
CA ARG A 34 -5.24 0.06 -29.15
C ARG A 34 -5.57 -1.34 -29.65
N GLN A 35 -6.58 -2.00 -29.07
CA GLN A 35 -7.01 -3.32 -29.52
C GLN A 35 -7.39 -3.32 -31.01
N LEU A 36 -8.22 -2.37 -31.43
CA LEU A 36 -8.63 -2.24 -32.83
C LEU A 36 -7.45 -2.00 -33.78
N LEU A 37 -6.39 -1.30 -33.34
CA LEU A 37 -5.17 -1.14 -34.12
C LEU A 37 -4.39 -2.46 -34.18
N THR A 38 -4.18 -3.12 -33.04
CA THR A 38 -3.39 -4.37 -32.96
C THR A 38 -4.09 -5.59 -33.55
N ASP A 39 -5.40 -5.54 -33.78
CA ASP A 39 -6.15 -6.58 -34.51
C ASP A 39 -5.76 -6.64 -36.00
N ASP A 40 -5.13 -5.59 -36.54
CA ASP A 40 -4.55 -5.58 -37.89
C ASP A 40 -3.05 -5.87 -37.83
N ALA A 41 -2.62 -6.92 -38.53
CA ALA A 41 -1.24 -7.41 -38.55
C ALA A 41 -0.21 -6.34 -38.97
N HIS A 42 -0.60 -5.36 -39.80
CA HIS A 42 0.29 -4.27 -40.23
C HIS A 42 0.63 -3.31 -39.09
N TRP A 43 -0.30 -3.10 -38.17
CA TRP A 43 -0.14 -2.18 -37.03
C TRP A 43 0.36 -2.89 -35.78
N ALA A 44 0.06 -4.18 -35.63
CA ALA A 44 0.46 -4.99 -34.47
C ALA A 44 1.98 -4.99 -34.20
N HIS A 45 2.79 -4.86 -35.25
CA HIS A 45 4.26 -4.88 -35.19
C HIS A 45 4.89 -3.50 -35.43
N ASN A 46 4.10 -2.44 -35.48
CA ASN A 46 4.59 -1.07 -35.72
C ASN A 46 4.76 -0.33 -34.39
N ASP A 47 5.86 -0.64 -33.69
CA ASP A 47 6.15 -0.11 -32.36
C ASP A 47 6.17 1.42 -32.32
N VAL A 48 6.70 2.07 -33.36
CA VAL A 48 6.75 3.54 -33.46
C VAL A 48 5.33 4.12 -33.51
N ALA A 49 4.44 3.55 -34.33
CA ALA A 49 3.06 4.01 -34.41
C ALA A 49 2.29 3.77 -33.10
N LEU A 50 2.52 2.63 -32.44
CA LEU A 50 1.90 2.30 -31.15
C LEU A 50 2.41 3.22 -30.02
N ALA A 51 3.70 3.56 -30.02
CA ALA A 51 4.32 4.50 -29.09
C ALA A 51 3.74 5.91 -29.26
N GLU A 52 3.64 6.42 -30.49
CA GLU A 52 3.03 7.73 -30.77
C GLU A 52 1.52 7.75 -30.47
N PHE A 53 0.85 6.63 -30.68
CA PHE A 53 -0.54 6.46 -30.28
C PHE A 53 -0.70 6.56 -28.76
N GLY A 54 0.14 5.87 -27.98
CA GLY A 54 0.20 6.00 -26.53
C GLY A 54 0.46 7.45 -26.08
N ALA A 55 1.48 8.09 -26.65
CA ALA A 55 1.84 9.47 -26.32
C ALA A 55 0.70 10.47 -26.55
N SER A 56 -0.12 10.23 -27.57
CA SER A 56 -1.28 11.08 -27.88
C SER A 56 -2.31 11.09 -26.73
N TYR A 57 -2.59 9.93 -26.14
CA TYR A 57 -3.52 9.81 -25.00
C TYR A 57 -2.90 10.32 -23.70
N THR A 58 -1.62 10.01 -23.48
CA THR A 58 -0.87 10.48 -22.31
C THR A 58 -0.75 12.00 -22.30
N ARG A 59 -0.58 12.63 -23.47
CA ARG A 59 -0.56 14.10 -23.58
C ARG A 59 -1.90 14.72 -23.23
N LEU A 60 -3.02 14.16 -23.69
CA LEU A 60 -4.33 14.66 -23.28
C LEU A 60 -4.58 14.48 -21.77
N PHE A 61 -4.08 13.39 -21.18
CA PHE A 61 -4.15 13.22 -19.72
C PHE A 61 -3.29 14.26 -18.99
N MET A 62 -2.06 14.50 -19.46
CA MET A 62 -1.16 15.54 -18.95
C MET A 62 -1.79 16.93 -19.02
N ASP A 63 -2.42 17.29 -20.14
CA ASP A 63 -3.11 18.57 -20.28
C ASP A 63 -4.26 18.71 -19.26
N LYS A 64 -4.98 17.62 -18.99
CA LYS A 64 -6.04 17.59 -17.96
C LYS A 64 -5.51 17.58 -16.53
N LEU A 65 -4.33 17.02 -16.27
CA LEU A 65 -3.65 17.19 -14.99
C LEU A 65 -3.32 18.67 -14.77
N TRP A 66 -2.73 19.31 -15.78
CA TRP A 66 -2.38 20.73 -15.73
C TRP A 66 -3.60 21.62 -15.50
N GLU A 67 -4.70 21.39 -16.22
CA GLU A 67 -5.99 22.08 -16.01
C GLU A 67 -6.47 21.92 -14.55
N SER A 68 -6.45 20.69 -14.02
CA SER A 68 -6.87 20.42 -12.63
C SER A 68 -6.00 21.12 -11.59
N PHE A 69 -4.68 21.17 -11.81
CA PHE A 69 -3.75 21.86 -10.92
C PHE A 69 -3.96 23.37 -10.93
N ASN A 70 -4.23 23.98 -12.09
CA ASN A 70 -4.52 25.41 -12.19
C ASN A 70 -5.88 25.77 -11.57
N GLU A 71 -6.88 24.91 -11.69
CA GLU A 71 -8.24 25.15 -11.15
C GLU A 71 -8.34 24.95 -9.64
N THR A 72 -7.39 24.24 -9.03
CA THR A 72 -7.38 23.99 -7.58
C THR A 72 -6.70 25.14 -6.86
N GLU A 73 -7.44 25.98 -6.12
CA GLU A 73 -6.94 27.20 -5.44
C GLU A 73 -5.60 27.00 -4.70
N THR A 74 -5.46 25.96 -3.89
CA THR A 74 -4.22 25.65 -3.13
C THR A 74 -2.99 25.39 -4.01
N ILE A 75 -3.20 24.97 -5.26
CA ILE A 75 -2.13 24.67 -6.22
C ILE A 75 -1.98 25.82 -7.23
N GLY A 76 -3.09 26.31 -7.79
CA GLY A 76 -3.16 27.33 -8.83
C GLY A 76 -2.42 28.62 -8.48
N ASP A 77 -2.53 29.06 -7.22
CA ASP A 77 -1.91 30.29 -6.74
C ASP A 77 -0.55 30.06 -6.06
N SER A 78 -0.02 28.85 -6.13
CA SER A 78 1.22 28.48 -5.43
C SER A 78 2.49 28.81 -6.22
N GLU A 79 3.55 29.15 -5.49
CA GLU A 79 4.90 29.28 -6.06
C GLU A 79 5.38 27.96 -6.68
N LEU A 80 4.96 26.82 -6.13
CA LEU A 80 5.26 25.51 -6.69
C LEU A 80 4.80 25.42 -8.15
N LEU A 81 3.54 25.74 -8.44
CA LEU A 81 2.99 25.62 -9.80
C LEU A 81 3.68 26.55 -10.79
N ALA A 82 4.13 27.74 -10.35
CA ALA A 82 4.87 28.69 -11.18
C ALA A 82 6.22 28.14 -11.68
N HIS A 83 6.80 27.16 -10.97
CA HIS A 83 8.07 26.52 -11.30
C HIS A 83 7.90 25.11 -11.92
N LEU A 84 6.66 24.59 -11.95
CA LEU A 84 6.38 23.25 -12.46
C LEU A 84 6.13 23.24 -13.98
N TRP A 85 6.57 22.17 -14.62
CA TRP A 85 6.17 21.85 -15.99
C TRP A 85 6.10 20.33 -16.21
N LEU A 86 5.24 19.91 -17.13
CA LEU A 86 4.96 18.50 -17.41
C LEU A 86 5.53 18.07 -18.76
N GLN A 87 6.01 16.83 -18.85
CA GLN A 87 6.55 16.27 -20.09
C GLN A 87 6.07 14.84 -20.31
N VAL A 88 5.60 14.53 -21.52
CA VAL A 88 5.37 13.15 -21.94
C VAL A 88 6.68 12.54 -22.42
N THR A 89 7.02 11.37 -21.87
CA THR A 89 8.21 10.59 -22.26
C THR A 89 7.81 9.17 -22.67
N GLN A 90 8.62 8.55 -23.53
CA GLN A 90 8.47 7.15 -23.92
C GLN A 90 9.32 6.28 -23.00
N GLN A 91 8.78 5.11 -22.63
CA GLN A 91 9.45 4.09 -21.82
C GLN A 91 9.28 2.72 -22.49
N GLU A 92 10.10 1.75 -22.10
CA GLU A 92 10.08 0.39 -22.64
C GLU A 92 8.68 -0.26 -22.58
N HIS A 93 7.91 0.05 -21.53
CA HIS A 93 6.58 -0.51 -21.30
C HIS A 93 5.44 0.52 -21.42
N GLY A 94 5.66 1.63 -22.13
CA GLY A 94 4.59 2.58 -22.43
C GLY A 94 5.04 4.03 -22.45
N THR A 95 4.21 4.91 -21.88
CA THR A 95 4.50 6.34 -21.81
C THR A 95 4.35 6.83 -20.38
N ALA A 96 5.19 7.78 -19.99
CA ALA A 96 5.17 8.39 -18.68
C ALA A 96 4.86 9.88 -18.79
N ILE A 97 4.53 10.48 -17.65
CA ILE A 97 4.49 11.93 -17.48
C ILE A 97 5.53 12.28 -16.43
N HIS A 98 6.53 13.07 -16.81
CA HIS A 98 7.49 13.65 -15.89
C HIS A 98 6.92 14.94 -15.31
N VAL A 99 7.00 15.10 -14.00
CA VAL A 99 6.68 16.34 -13.28
C VAL A 99 8.00 16.99 -12.89
N ASN A 100 8.36 18.05 -13.61
CA ASN A 100 9.64 18.72 -13.47
C ASN A 100 9.48 20.04 -12.72
N TYR A 101 10.50 20.43 -11.97
CA TYR A 101 10.61 21.70 -11.27
C TYR A 101 11.84 22.46 -11.78
N ALA A 102 11.65 23.72 -12.16
CA ALA A 102 12.75 24.63 -12.49
C ALA A 102 13.12 25.43 -11.25
N ASP A 103 14.36 25.32 -10.77
CA ASP A 103 14.82 26.12 -9.64
C ASP A 103 15.06 27.60 -10.01
N ASP A 104 15.39 28.44 -9.02
CA ASP A 104 15.65 29.87 -9.21
C ASP A 104 16.84 30.16 -10.15
N GLN A 105 17.70 29.18 -10.40
CA GLN A 105 18.81 29.26 -11.34
C GLN A 105 18.43 28.75 -12.74
N GLY A 106 17.19 28.28 -12.92
CA GLY A 106 16.67 27.71 -14.16
C GLY A 106 17.13 26.28 -14.42
N ALA A 107 17.75 25.60 -13.45
CA ALA A 107 18.07 24.19 -13.59
C ALA A 107 16.81 23.34 -13.40
N ASN A 108 16.65 22.32 -14.24
CA ASN A 108 15.49 21.44 -14.22
C ASN A 108 15.76 20.20 -13.38
N HIS A 109 14.84 19.93 -12.47
CA HIS A 109 14.87 18.79 -11.57
C HIS A 109 13.60 17.96 -11.76
N LEU A 110 13.75 16.65 -11.95
CA LEU A 110 12.62 15.74 -12.00
C LEU A 110 12.13 15.49 -10.56
N LEU A 111 10.92 15.93 -10.21
CA LEU A 111 10.37 15.66 -8.88
C LEU A 111 9.86 14.22 -8.79
N PHE A 112 8.93 13.85 -9.68
CA PHE A 112 8.37 12.51 -9.76
C PHE A 112 7.86 12.21 -11.18
N THR A 113 7.65 10.94 -11.47
CA THR A 113 7.01 10.48 -12.71
C THR A 113 5.66 9.83 -12.43
N ILE A 114 4.77 9.90 -13.41
CA ILE A 114 3.60 9.03 -13.53
C ILE A 114 3.97 7.98 -14.56
N ASP A 115 4.42 6.82 -14.11
CA ASP A 115 4.88 5.74 -14.97
C ASP A 115 3.70 4.98 -15.58
N GLN A 116 3.85 4.57 -16.84
CA GLN A 116 2.84 3.82 -17.59
C GLN A 116 1.44 4.47 -17.54
N ALA A 117 1.35 5.80 -17.68
CA ALA A 117 0.17 6.62 -17.34
C ALA A 117 -1.18 6.08 -17.88
N MET A 118 -1.19 5.46 -19.06
CA MET A 118 -2.39 4.92 -19.73
C MET A 118 -2.66 3.43 -19.45
N GLN A 119 -1.93 2.83 -18.50
CA GLN A 119 -2.13 1.45 -18.04
C GLN A 119 -2.82 1.39 -16.65
N THR A 120 -3.32 0.21 -16.27
CA THR A 120 -3.95 0.01 -14.95
C THR A 120 -2.95 -0.06 -13.81
N ASN A 121 -1.73 -0.51 -14.07
CA ASN A 121 -0.60 -0.56 -13.15
C ASN A 121 0.22 0.74 -13.14
N ALA A 122 -0.35 1.85 -13.63
CA ALA A 122 0.32 3.15 -13.55
C ALA A 122 0.54 3.51 -12.08
N HIS A 123 1.71 4.05 -11.77
CA HIS A 123 2.14 4.39 -10.42
C HIS A 123 2.98 5.67 -10.45
N LEU A 124 3.25 6.20 -9.27
CA LEU A 124 4.16 7.32 -9.09
C LEU A 124 5.54 6.77 -8.72
N THR A 125 6.60 7.37 -9.26
CA THR A 125 7.97 7.12 -8.83
C THR A 125 8.61 8.42 -8.37
N ALA A 126 9.09 8.45 -7.12
CA ALA A 126 9.75 9.62 -6.56
C ALA A 126 11.18 9.77 -7.09
N HIS A 127 11.63 11.01 -7.32
CA HIS A 127 12.99 11.34 -7.71
C HIS A 127 13.62 12.37 -6.75
N HIS A 128 13.25 13.64 -6.86
CA HIS A 128 13.72 14.72 -5.97
C HIS A 128 12.60 15.18 -5.02
N LEU A 129 11.87 14.20 -4.46
CA LEU A 129 10.88 14.46 -3.43
C LEU A 129 11.46 14.23 -2.04
N PRO A 130 10.94 14.93 -1.01
CA PRO A 130 11.29 14.70 0.39
C PRO A 130 11.22 13.23 0.79
N GLN A 131 12.24 12.77 1.49
CA GLN A 131 12.34 11.45 2.10
C GLN A 131 12.31 11.55 3.62
N LEU A 132 12.18 10.40 4.28
CA LEU A 132 12.06 10.34 5.74
C LEU A 132 13.33 10.83 6.44
N ALA A 133 14.51 10.53 5.86
CA ALA A 133 15.80 10.98 6.36
C ALA A 133 15.90 12.52 6.40
N ASP A 134 15.25 13.22 5.47
CA ASP A 134 15.29 14.68 5.43
C ASP A 134 14.54 15.32 6.60
N LEU A 135 13.50 14.68 7.14
CA LEU A 135 12.73 15.23 8.27
C LEU A 135 13.58 15.38 9.55
N ASN A 136 14.58 14.53 9.70
CA ASN A 136 15.44 14.46 10.89
C ASN A 136 16.82 15.11 10.64
N ALA A 137 17.11 15.58 9.43
CA ALA A 137 18.40 16.15 9.08
C ALA A 137 18.57 17.57 9.67
N GLU A 138 19.79 17.89 10.14
CA GLU A 138 20.12 19.26 10.57
C GLU A 138 20.02 20.26 9.41
N GLU A 139 20.39 19.81 8.20
CA GLU A 139 20.24 20.53 6.94
C GLU A 139 19.47 19.64 5.95
N PRO A 140 18.13 19.75 5.87
CA PRO A 140 17.33 18.94 4.96
C PRO A 140 17.65 19.30 3.51
N HIS A 141 17.78 18.28 2.66
CA HIS A 141 18.07 18.46 1.24
C HIS A 141 16.77 18.66 0.45
N TYR A 142 15.95 19.63 0.84
CA TYR A 142 14.74 19.97 0.09
C TYR A 142 15.06 20.90 -1.06
N LEU A 143 14.70 20.47 -2.27
CA LEU A 143 14.60 21.37 -3.42
C LEU A 143 13.49 22.41 -3.22
N LEU A 144 12.43 22.03 -2.49
CA LEU A 144 11.21 22.81 -2.32
C LEU A 144 11.18 23.49 -0.95
N THR A 145 10.66 24.71 -0.90
CA THR A 145 10.51 25.44 0.36
C THR A 145 9.30 24.95 1.14
N ASP A 146 9.29 25.19 2.46
CA ASP A 146 8.15 24.87 3.34
C ASP A 146 6.82 25.49 2.87
N GLN A 147 6.86 26.61 2.15
CA GLN A 147 5.67 27.30 1.62
C GLN A 147 5.07 26.56 0.41
N MET A 148 5.86 25.76 -0.30
CA MET A 148 5.44 24.97 -1.46
C MET A 148 4.76 23.65 -1.07
N PHE A 149 4.99 23.16 0.17
CA PHE A 149 4.45 21.87 0.63
C PHE A 149 2.93 21.76 0.57
N PRO A 150 2.12 22.75 1.01
CA PRO A 150 0.66 22.64 0.92
C PRO A 150 0.15 22.34 -0.49
N ALA A 151 0.75 22.97 -1.51
CA ALA A 151 0.43 22.72 -2.91
C ALA A 151 0.87 21.32 -3.35
N LEU A 152 2.09 20.91 -2.96
CA LEU A 152 2.62 19.57 -3.27
C LEU A 152 1.76 18.46 -2.67
N LEU A 153 1.42 18.58 -1.38
CA LEU A 153 0.53 17.67 -0.66
C LEU A 153 -0.82 17.55 -1.37
N LYS A 154 -1.42 18.69 -1.75
CA LYS A 154 -2.70 18.71 -2.48
C LYS A 154 -2.58 18.06 -3.87
N MET A 155 -1.49 18.30 -4.61
CA MET A 155 -1.23 17.65 -5.90
C MET A 155 -1.17 16.13 -5.75
N ILE A 156 -0.41 15.63 -4.78
CA ILE A 156 -0.30 14.18 -4.54
C ILE A 156 -1.65 13.59 -4.14
N ASN A 157 -2.44 14.25 -3.30
CA ASN A 157 -3.77 13.78 -2.94
C ASN A 157 -4.70 13.66 -4.16
N LEU A 158 -4.69 14.63 -5.08
CA LEU A 158 -5.45 14.55 -6.33
C LEU A 158 -5.00 13.40 -7.25
N LEU A 159 -3.70 13.06 -7.25
CA LEU A 159 -3.17 11.90 -7.97
C LEU A 159 -3.59 10.58 -7.31
N TYR A 160 -3.61 10.53 -5.98
CA TYR A 160 -4.06 9.37 -5.21
C TYR A 160 -5.56 9.08 -5.40
N GLU A 161 -6.40 10.13 -5.47
CA GLU A 161 -7.81 10.01 -5.86
C GLU A 161 -7.97 9.38 -7.26
N ALA A 162 -6.97 9.54 -8.13
CA ALA A 162 -6.92 8.95 -9.46
C ALA A 162 -6.26 7.57 -9.53
N ASP A 163 -6.03 6.94 -8.38
CA ASP A 163 -5.36 5.65 -8.25
C ASP A 163 -3.96 5.64 -8.89
N LEU A 164 -3.23 6.73 -8.66
CA LEU A 164 -1.80 6.87 -8.93
C LEU A 164 -1.09 7.01 -7.59
N ARG A 165 -0.33 5.99 -7.21
CA ARG A 165 0.27 5.87 -5.87
C ARG A 165 1.77 5.61 -6.00
N PHE A 166 2.55 6.11 -5.04
CA PHE A 166 3.91 5.60 -4.83
C PHE A 166 3.85 4.14 -4.39
N LEU A 167 4.87 3.36 -4.72
CA LEU A 167 4.87 1.91 -4.46
C LEU A 167 5.43 1.56 -3.09
N SER A 168 6.31 2.40 -2.54
CA SER A 168 6.97 2.11 -1.26
C SER A 168 7.06 3.34 -0.35
N PRO A 169 6.78 3.21 0.98
CA PRO A 169 7.04 4.25 1.99
C PRO A 169 8.46 4.83 1.97
N GLN A 170 9.43 4.07 1.47
CA GLN A 170 10.84 4.49 1.39
C GLN A 170 11.09 5.55 0.31
N GLU A 171 10.20 5.67 -0.68
CA GLU A 171 10.38 6.59 -1.80
C GLU A 171 10.17 8.06 -1.41
N THR A 172 9.15 8.33 -0.60
CA THR A 172 8.80 9.68 -0.17
C THR A 172 7.85 9.71 1.02
N ILE A 173 7.95 10.77 1.83
CA ILE A 173 7.04 11.09 2.95
C ILE A 173 5.71 11.73 2.52
N LEU A 174 5.46 11.83 1.22
CA LEU A 174 4.21 12.38 0.68
C LEU A 174 3.12 11.32 0.50
N GLN A 175 3.32 10.11 1.02
CA GLN A 175 2.31 9.06 0.99
C GLN A 175 1.28 9.29 2.11
N PRO A 176 0.01 8.96 1.90
CA PRO A 176 -0.97 8.89 2.97
C PRO A 176 -0.53 7.91 4.06
N VAL A 177 -0.80 8.27 5.31
CA VAL A 177 -0.56 7.41 6.47
C VAL A 177 -1.52 6.22 6.45
N ASN A 178 -2.78 6.47 6.08
CA ASN A 178 -3.80 5.43 6.04
C ASN A 178 -3.49 4.39 4.96
N GLY A 179 -3.45 3.11 5.36
CA GLY A 179 -3.12 1.99 4.47
C GLY A 179 -1.62 1.85 4.17
N LEU A 180 -0.75 2.63 4.84
CA LEU A 180 0.69 2.46 4.73
C LEU A 180 1.07 1.10 5.33
N HIS A 181 1.61 0.21 4.52
CA HIS A 181 1.96 -1.14 4.93
C HIS A 181 3.46 -1.38 4.77
N PHE A 182 4.03 -2.13 5.70
CA PHE A 182 5.44 -2.49 5.69
C PHE A 182 5.65 -3.93 6.15
N ASN A 183 6.70 -4.55 5.62
CA ASN A 183 7.10 -5.88 6.05
C ASN A 183 7.67 -5.81 7.46
N ILE A 184 7.33 -6.80 8.29
CA ILE A 184 7.84 -6.96 9.64
C ILE A 184 8.48 -8.35 9.80
N GLN A 185 9.40 -8.47 10.74
CA GLN A 185 10.03 -9.75 11.06
C GLN A 185 9.72 -10.13 12.51
N PHE A 186 9.13 -11.30 12.70
CA PHE A 186 8.93 -11.87 14.03
C PHE A 186 10.25 -12.43 14.57
N PRO A 187 10.60 -12.18 15.85
CA PRO A 187 11.87 -12.61 16.42
C PRO A 187 11.97 -14.13 16.57
N GLU A 188 10.84 -14.81 16.85
CA GLU A 188 10.80 -16.26 17.03
C GLU A 188 9.47 -16.84 16.53
N THR A 189 9.56 -17.93 15.77
CA THR A 189 8.42 -18.78 15.41
C THR A 189 8.42 -20.00 16.33
N LYS A 190 7.27 -20.30 16.92
CA LYS A 190 7.08 -21.45 17.80
C LYS A 190 6.16 -22.48 17.16
N THR A 191 6.62 -23.71 17.11
CA THR A 191 5.80 -24.86 16.68
C THR A 191 5.20 -25.54 17.90
N MET A 192 3.90 -25.78 17.86
CA MET A 192 3.12 -26.41 18.93
C MET A 192 2.30 -27.55 18.33
N THR A 193 2.19 -28.67 19.04
CA THR A 193 1.51 -29.87 18.53
C THR A 193 0.52 -30.46 19.53
N SER A 194 -0.61 -30.97 19.05
CA SER A 194 -1.56 -31.75 19.84
C SER A 194 -2.03 -32.94 19.03
N THR A 195 -2.32 -34.07 19.70
CA THR A 195 -2.73 -35.30 19.05
C THR A 195 -4.11 -35.74 19.52
N LEU A 196 -4.84 -36.43 18.64
CA LEU A 196 -6.13 -37.02 18.95
C LEU A 196 -6.28 -38.37 18.24
N LYS A 197 -6.66 -39.40 18.98
CA LYS A 197 -7.08 -40.67 18.39
C LYS A 197 -8.54 -40.60 17.93
N VAL A 198 -8.80 -40.86 16.65
CA VAL A 198 -10.16 -40.84 16.08
C VAL A 198 -10.99 -41.99 16.65
N SER A 199 -12.11 -41.63 17.28
CA SER A 199 -13.04 -42.59 17.90
C SER A 199 -13.89 -43.33 16.87
N ASN A 200 -14.22 -44.58 17.16
CA ASN A 200 -15.16 -45.40 16.39
C ASN A 200 -16.62 -44.93 16.57
N ASN A 201 -16.89 -44.02 17.51
CA ASN A 201 -18.23 -43.50 17.75
C ASN A 201 -18.58 -42.39 16.75
N VAL A 202 -19.42 -42.72 15.78
CA VAL A 202 -19.91 -41.83 14.70
C VAL A 202 -20.60 -40.56 15.23
N ALA A 203 -21.13 -40.58 16.46
CA ALA A 203 -21.79 -39.43 17.08
C ALA A 203 -20.80 -38.40 17.65
N THR A 204 -19.52 -38.74 17.79
CA THR A 204 -18.51 -37.84 18.37
C THR A 204 -17.74 -37.15 17.24
N PRO A 205 -17.79 -35.80 17.14
CA PRO A 205 -16.98 -35.10 16.15
C PRO A 205 -15.49 -35.22 16.47
N VAL A 206 -14.65 -35.22 15.43
CA VAL A 206 -13.20 -35.19 15.59
C VAL A 206 -12.82 -33.76 15.91
N LYS A 207 -12.31 -33.50 17.12
CA LYS A 207 -11.93 -32.16 17.58
C LYS A 207 -10.60 -32.20 18.33
N ILE A 208 -9.59 -31.53 17.78
CA ILE A 208 -8.27 -31.38 18.38
C ILE A 208 -8.16 -29.94 18.90
N ASN A 209 -7.85 -29.80 20.18
CA ASN A 209 -7.56 -28.50 20.79
C ASN A 209 -6.07 -28.40 21.06
N LEU A 210 -5.54 -27.20 20.89
CA LEU A 210 -4.16 -26.84 21.18
C LEU A 210 -4.15 -25.46 21.85
N GLU A 211 -3.56 -25.38 23.04
CA GLU A 211 -3.37 -24.09 23.72
C GLU A 211 -2.17 -23.36 23.12
N ILE A 212 -2.44 -22.23 22.48
CA ILE A 212 -1.44 -21.33 21.88
C ILE A 212 -1.27 -20.03 22.68
N ASN A 213 -2.06 -19.83 23.74
CA ASN A 213 -2.03 -18.64 24.60
C ASN A 213 -2.17 -17.35 23.76
N HIS A 214 -1.22 -16.41 23.87
CA HIS A 214 -1.23 -15.12 23.16
C HIS A 214 -0.55 -15.15 21.79
N TYR A 215 -0.09 -16.32 21.33
CA TYR A 215 0.55 -16.43 20.02
C TYR A 215 -0.48 -16.34 18.90
N ALA A 216 -0.11 -15.68 17.80
CA ALA A 216 -0.89 -15.64 16.58
C ALA A 216 -0.51 -16.78 15.65
N VAL A 217 -1.51 -17.51 15.15
CA VAL A 217 -1.32 -18.63 14.23
C VAL A 217 -0.90 -18.09 12.86
N ARG A 218 0.23 -18.61 12.36
CA ARG A 218 0.71 -18.34 10.99
C ARG A 218 0.28 -19.43 10.04
N HIS A 219 0.49 -20.66 10.46
CA HIS A 219 0.23 -21.85 9.68
C HIS A 219 -0.21 -22.98 10.60
N TYR A 220 -1.01 -23.88 10.07
CA TYR A 220 -1.35 -25.12 10.76
C TYR A 220 -1.50 -26.24 9.75
N GLN A 221 -1.22 -27.46 10.22
CA GLN A 221 -1.38 -28.67 9.45
C GLN A 221 -1.95 -29.76 10.35
N VAL A 222 -2.79 -30.63 9.78
CA VAL A 222 -3.26 -31.86 10.43
C VAL A 222 -2.82 -33.05 9.61
N THR A 223 -2.03 -33.94 10.20
CA THR A 223 -1.56 -35.17 9.56
C THR A 223 -2.11 -36.42 10.25
N ASP A 224 -2.25 -37.51 9.51
CA ASP A 224 -2.53 -38.84 10.07
C ASP A 224 -1.25 -39.59 10.48
N GLU A 225 -1.38 -40.84 10.95
CA GLU A 225 -0.23 -41.67 11.37
C GLU A 225 0.71 -42.06 10.22
N SER A 226 0.28 -41.87 8.97
CA SER A 226 1.05 -42.15 7.75
C SER A 226 1.59 -40.87 7.11
N ASP A 227 1.57 -39.74 7.83
CA ASP A 227 1.96 -38.40 7.37
C ASP A 227 1.14 -37.88 6.18
N ASN A 228 -0.07 -38.38 5.95
CA ASN A 228 -0.96 -37.80 4.94
C ASN A 228 -1.58 -36.50 5.49
N ASP A 229 -1.59 -35.45 4.67
CA ASP A 229 -2.25 -34.18 4.99
C ASP A 229 -3.77 -34.32 4.90
N VAL A 230 -4.44 -34.07 6.03
CA VAL A 230 -5.90 -34.10 6.16
C VAL A 230 -6.47 -32.76 6.64
N THR A 231 -5.68 -31.69 6.54
CA THR A 231 -6.00 -30.34 7.04
C THR A 231 -7.36 -29.84 6.53
N ASP A 232 -7.64 -30.05 5.25
CA ASP A 232 -8.84 -29.57 4.55
C ASP A 232 -10.13 -30.33 4.93
N LEU A 233 -10.01 -31.44 5.67
CA LEU A 233 -11.18 -32.21 6.12
C LEU A 233 -11.92 -31.54 7.29
N GLY A 234 -11.33 -30.52 7.90
CA GLY A 234 -11.88 -29.83 9.06
C GLY A 234 -11.97 -28.31 8.92
N LYS A 235 -12.42 -27.67 9.99
CA LYS A 235 -12.54 -26.23 10.15
C LYS A 235 -11.86 -25.80 11.43
N THR A 236 -11.32 -24.60 11.42
CA THR A 236 -10.61 -24.04 12.57
C THR A 236 -11.45 -23.05 13.34
N ASN A 237 -11.12 -22.88 14.62
CA ASN A 237 -11.63 -21.83 15.46
C ASN A 237 -10.55 -21.43 16.48
N LEU A 238 -10.43 -20.14 16.77
CA LEU A 238 -9.55 -19.61 17.80
C LEU A 238 -10.40 -19.01 18.92
N SER A 239 -10.25 -19.50 20.14
CA SER A 239 -10.92 -18.93 21.30
C SER A 239 -10.24 -17.65 21.77
N ASN A 240 -10.99 -16.75 22.41
CA ASN A 240 -10.43 -15.54 23.04
C ASN A 240 -9.42 -15.86 24.16
N GLN A 241 -9.42 -17.10 24.67
CA GLN A 241 -8.48 -17.55 25.70
C GLN A 241 -7.19 -18.14 25.12
N GLY A 242 -7.03 -18.15 23.79
CA GLY A 242 -5.82 -18.66 23.14
C GLY A 242 -5.86 -20.16 22.85
N THR A 243 -7.04 -20.75 22.71
CA THR A 243 -7.19 -22.16 22.31
C THR A 243 -7.48 -22.26 20.83
N PHE A 244 -6.55 -22.80 20.07
CA PHE A 244 -6.76 -23.14 18.66
C PHE A 244 -7.39 -24.52 18.55
N SER A 245 -8.49 -24.61 17.81
CA SER A 245 -9.24 -25.86 17.62
C SER A 245 -9.31 -26.20 16.14
N TRP A 246 -9.06 -27.45 15.78
CA TRP A 246 -9.42 -28.02 14.48
C TRP A 246 -10.53 -29.05 14.67
N GLN A 247 -11.60 -28.92 13.90
CA GLN A 247 -12.79 -29.76 14.02
C GLN A 247 -13.28 -30.25 12.65
N ALA A 248 -13.43 -31.57 12.52
CA ALA A 248 -14.04 -32.20 11.36
C ALA A 248 -15.35 -32.91 11.73
N LYS A 249 -16.17 -33.21 10.72
CA LYS A 249 -17.22 -34.23 10.87
C LYS A 249 -16.55 -35.60 11.15
N HIS A 250 -17.33 -36.61 11.50
CA HIS A 250 -16.78 -37.95 11.66
C HIS A 250 -16.00 -38.39 10.39
N LEU A 251 -14.82 -38.99 10.58
CA LEU A 251 -13.88 -39.39 9.52
C LEU A 251 -13.74 -40.93 9.52
N PRO A 252 -14.63 -41.68 8.83
CA PRO A 252 -14.67 -43.14 8.90
C PRO A 252 -13.37 -43.79 8.44
N GLU A 253 -12.74 -43.23 7.40
CA GLU A 253 -11.51 -43.75 6.79
C GLU A 253 -10.28 -43.62 7.72
N LEU A 254 -10.35 -42.71 8.70
CA LEU A 254 -9.30 -42.43 9.67
C LEU A 254 -9.62 -43.00 11.06
N THR A 255 -10.63 -43.86 11.16
CA THR A 255 -11.05 -44.48 12.43
C THR A 255 -9.91 -45.28 13.06
N ASN A 256 -9.67 -45.09 14.36
CA ASN A 256 -8.52 -45.60 15.13
C ASN A 256 -7.15 -45.03 14.77
N GLN A 257 -7.03 -44.13 13.80
CA GLN A 257 -5.79 -43.41 13.53
C GLN A 257 -5.62 -42.25 14.51
N THR A 258 -4.38 -41.90 14.83
CA THR A 258 -3.99 -40.70 15.56
C THR A 258 -3.75 -39.56 14.58
N LEU A 259 -4.52 -38.49 14.74
CA LEU A 259 -4.28 -37.25 14.03
C LEU A 259 -3.34 -36.36 14.86
N THR A 260 -2.41 -35.70 14.19
CA THR A 260 -1.51 -34.71 14.79
C THR A 260 -1.82 -33.34 14.21
N LEU A 261 -2.27 -32.42 15.05
CA LEU A 261 -2.38 -31.00 14.73
C LEU A 261 -1.06 -30.33 15.07
N THR A 262 -0.39 -29.76 14.07
CA THR A 262 0.80 -28.93 14.21
C THR A 262 0.42 -27.49 13.89
N VAL A 263 0.77 -26.56 14.77
CA VAL A 263 0.53 -25.12 14.61
C VAL A 263 1.85 -24.38 14.72
N GLU A 264 2.15 -23.58 13.71
CA GLU A 264 3.23 -22.59 13.74
C GLU A 264 2.64 -21.24 14.13
N ALA A 265 3.16 -20.65 15.19
CA ALA A 265 2.64 -19.39 15.72
C ALA A 265 3.77 -18.44 16.13
N VAL A 266 3.47 -17.15 16.19
CA VAL A 266 4.42 -16.08 16.56
C VAL A 266 3.86 -15.20 17.67
N ALA A 267 4.75 -14.65 18.49
CA ALA A 267 4.41 -13.69 19.51
C ALA A 267 4.31 -12.28 18.89
N ILE A 268 3.08 -11.78 18.69
CA ILE A 268 2.84 -10.44 18.15
C ILE A 268 3.33 -9.36 19.11
N ASP A 269 3.13 -9.57 20.40
CA ASP A 269 3.55 -8.69 21.49
C ASP A 269 5.07 -8.59 21.66
N ALA A 270 5.84 -9.44 20.98
CA ALA A 270 7.31 -9.39 20.96
C ALA A 270 7.88 -8.70 19.70
N LEU A 271 7.05 -8.03 18.90
CA LEU A 271 7.52 -7.34 17.70
C LEU A 271 8.40 -6.14 18.07
N PRO A 272 9.69 -6.10 17.65
CA PRO A 272 10.60 -5.02 18.02
C PRO A 272 10.10 -3.63 17.60
N CYS A 273 9.45 -3.53 16.43
CA CYS A 273 8.91 -2.25 15.95
C CYS A 273 7.74 -1.74 16.81
N LEU A 274 6.95 -2.62 17.44
CA LEU A 274 5.89 -2.22 18.35
C LEU A 274 6.43 -1.84 19.73
N ASP A 275 7.45 -2.56 20.21
CA ASP A 275 8.14 -2.21 21.46
C ASP A 275 8.82 -0.84 21.36
N ASP A 276 9.54 -0.59 20.26
CA ASP A 276 10.15 0.71 19.99
C ASP A 276 9.10 1.82 19.91
N LEU A 277 7.97 1.57 19.25
CA LEU A 277 6.85 2.51 19.18
C LEU A 277 6.31 2.81 20.57
N PHE A 278 6.10 1.79 21.39
CA PHE A 278 5.59 1.94 22.75
C PHE A 278 6.51 2.82 23.59
N VAL A 279 7.83 2.56 23.55
CA VAL A 279 8.83 3.35 24.28
C VAL A 279 8.86 4.80 23.78
N LEU A 280 8.91 5.00 22.46
CA LEU A 280 8.93 6.34 21.86
C LEU A 280 7.66 7.13 22.16
N ALA A 281 6.47 6.54 21.98
CA ALA A 281 5.20 7.18 22.28
C ALA A 281 5.07 7.51 23.78
N SER A 282 5.48 6.60 24.66
CA SER A 282 5.44 6.82 26.12
C SER A 282 6.31 8.00 26.55
N SER A 283 7.51 8.15 25.97
CA SER A 283 8.37 9.31 26.23
C SER A 283 7.76 10.66 25.82
N HIS A 284 6.74 10.64 24.95
CA HIS A 284 5.95 11.80 24.51
C HIS A 284 4.58 11.90 25.19
N ASN A 285 4.34 11.13 26.27
CA ASN A 285 3.05 11.03 26.98
C ASN A 285 1.87 10.58 26.09
N ILE A 286 2.15 9.80 25.05
CA ILE A 286 1.14 9.23 24.15
C ILE A 286 0.84 7.81 24.60
N LEU A 287 -0.43 7.54 24.86
CA LEU A 287 -0.89 6.23 25.31
C LEU A 287 -1.09 5.30 24.12
N MET A 288 -0.42 4.14 24.16
CA MET A 288 -0.71 3.01 23.29
C MET A 288 -1.72 2.07 23.96
N ARG A 289 -2.75 1.68 23.21
CA ARG A 289 -3.80 0.76 23.63
C ARG A 289 -3.80 -0.46 22.73
N ALA A 290 -3.93 -1.64 23.32
CA ALA A 290 -4.28 -2.84 22.58
C ALA A 290 -5.77 -2.83 22.22
N GLY A 291 -6.10 -3.31 21.03
CA GLY A 291 -7.45 -3.55 20.56
C GLY A 291 -8.12 -4.73 21.27
N LYS A 292 -9.32 -5.08 20.82
CA LYS A 292 -10.06 -6.24 21.36
C LYS A 292 -9.44 -7.57 20.95
N ASP A 293 -8.85 -7.60 19.77
CA ASP A 293 -8.23 -8.76 19.17
C ASP A 293 -6.70 -8.55 19.10
N SER A 294 -5.93 -9.63 19.18
CA SER A 294 -4.47 -9.57 19.06
C SER A 294 -4.06 -9.03 17.69
N GLY A 295 -2.96 -8.28 17.63
CA GLY A 295 -2.48 -7.66 16.39
C GLY A 295 -3.06 -6.29 16.08
N HIS A 296 -4.00 -5.77 16.88
CA HIS A 296 -4.55 -4.44 16.70
C HIS A 296 -4.10 -3.52 17.82
N TYR A 297 -3.49 -2.38 17.48
CA TYR A 297 -3.02 -1.38 18.44
C TYR A 297 -3.42 0.02 18.01
N GLN A 298 -3.48 0.95 18.96
CA GLN A 298 -3.84 2.33 18.70
C GLN A 298 -3.03 3.28 19.58
N LEU A 299 -2.50 4.35 18.98
CA LEU A 299 -1.97 5.51 19.68
C LEU A 299 -3.04 6.62 19.72
N GLU A 300 -3.34 7.08 20.93
CA GLU A 300 -4.23 8.22 21.14
C GLU A 300 -3.45 9.52 21.01
N LEU A 301 -3.52 10.16 19.84
CA LEU A 301 -2.76 11.37 19.56
C LEU A 301 -3.38 12.60 20.24
N PRO A 302 -2.58 13.63 20.58
CA PRO A 302 -3.05 14.87 21.22
C PRO A 302 -4.20 15.59 20.51
N ASN A 303 -4.32 15.46 19.19
CA ASN A 303 -5.43 16.00 18.39
C ASN A 303 -6.75 15.21 18.53
N LYS A 304 -6.81 14.23 19.46
CA LYS A 304 -7.95 13.31 19.66
C LYS A 304 -8.24 12.40 18.46
N GLN A 305 -7.29 12.26 17.56
CA GLN A 305 -7.32 11.25 16.51
C GLN A 305 -6.52 10.03 16.94
N ALA A 306 -6.85 8.91 16.33
CA ALA A 306 -6.32 7.60 16.62
C ALA A 306 -5.39 7.17 15.49
N LEU A 307 -4.12 6.90 15.76
CA LEU A 307 -3.27 6.19 14.80
C LEU A 307 -3.34 4.71 15.10
N GLY A 308 -3.94 3.93 14.21
CA GLY A 308 -4.09 2.48 14.32
C GLY A 308 -2.91 1.74 13.69
N PHE A 309 -2.64 0.55 14.22
CA PHE A 309 -1.60 -0.36 13.78
C PHE A 309 -2.18 -1.77 13.74
N ASP A 310 -2.28 -2.34 12.54
CA ASP A 310 -2.81 -3.68 12.30
C ASP A 310 -1.67 -4.61 11.86
N VAL A 311 -1.43 -5.67 12.63
CA VAL A 311 -0.42 -6.69 12.34
C VAL A 311 -1.08 -7.90 11.68
N ASP A 312 -0.62 -8.24 10.49
CA ASP A 312 -0.93 -9.52 9.85
C ASP A 312 0.26 -10.48 10.02
N SER A 313 0.09 -11.46 10.90
CA SER A 313 1.12 -12.47 11.18
C SER A 313 1.35 -13.46 10.04
N VAL A 314 0.38 -13.63 9.14
CA VAL A 314 0.49 -14.54 8.00
C VAL A 314 1.22 -13.85 6.85
N ALA A 315 0.82 -12.63 6.52
CA ALA A 315 1.47 -11.81 5.50
C ALA A 315 2.80 -11.21 5.96
N GLU A 316 3.10 -11.26 7.27
CA GLU A 316 4.25 -10.61 7.90
C GLU A 316 4.27 -9.11 7.60
N THR A 317 3.12 -8.46 7.78
CA THR A 317 2.99 -7.02 7.54
C THR A 317 2.40 -6.30 8.73
N LEU A 318 2.73 -5.02 8.85
CA LEU A 318 2.01 -4.08 9.70
C LEU A 318 1.45 -2.97 8.81
N THR A 319 0.19 -2.63 9.02
CA THR A 319 -0.54 -1.58 8.29
C THR A 319 -0.96 -0.47 9.25
N LEU A 320 -0.71 0.77 8.85
CA LEU A 320 -1.17 1.95 9.56
C LEU A 320 -2.60 2.32 9.17
N GLN A 321 -3.38 2.78 10.14
CA GLN A 321 -4.73 3.30 9.94
C GLN A 321 -4.83 4.72 10.48
N TYR A 322 -5.41 5.63 9.72
CA TYR A 322 -5.66 6.99 10.16
C TYR A 322 -7.05 7.47 9.74
N PRO A 323 -7.81 8.21 10.60
CA PRO A 323 -9.19 8.58 10.31
C PRO A 323 -9.36 9.45 9.05
N ASP A 324 -8.37 10.28 8.76
CA ASP A 324 -8.33 11.05 7.52
C ASP A 324 -7.43 10.32 6.51
N GLU A 325 -8.05 9.79 5.46
CA GLU A 325 -7.38 9.01 4.41
C GLU A 325 -6.37 9.83 3.61
N ASN A 326 -6.40 11.16 3.69
CA ASN A 326 -5.53 12.05 2.92
C ASN A 326 -4.39 12.65 3.76
N THR A 327 -4.34 12.40 5.07
CA THR A 327 -3.23 12.89 5.90
C THR A 327 -1.95 12.17 5.48
N GLN A 328 -0.95 12.92 5.03
CA GLN A 328 0.32 12.39 4.55
C GLN A 328 1.35 12.25 5.68
N ILE A 329 2.33 11.36 5.49
CA ILE A 329 3.39 11.08 6.48
C ILE A 329 4.09 12.38 6.92
N TYR A 330 4.39 13.27 5.97
CA TYR A 330 4.97 14.59 6.25
C TYR A 330 4.20 15.37 7.31
N GLU A 331 2.88 15.50 7.16
CA GLU A 331 2.04 16.28 8.07
C GLU A 331 2.04 15.71 9.48
N LEU A 332 1.93 14.38 9.56
CA LEU A 332 1.88 13.68 10.83
C LEU A 332 3.24 13.72 11.52
N CYS A 333 4.35 13.53 10.81
CA CYS A 333 5.70 13.57 11.38
C CYS A 333 6.13 14.98 11.76
N LYS A 334 5.69 16.02 11.04
CA LYS A 334 5.92 17.43 11.43
C LYS A 334 5.22 17.78 12.74
N THR A 335 4.03 17.20 12.96
CA THR A 335 3.27 17.38 14.21
C THR A 335 3.79 16.50 15.34
N TYR A 336 4.25 15.28 15.01
CA TYR A 336 4.65 14.24 15.94
C TYR A 336 6.01 13.64 15.52
N PRO A 337 7.14 14.30 15.83
CA PRO A 337 8.46 13.89 15.33
C PRO A 337 8.88 12.47 15.70
N PHE A 338 8.39 11.95 16.83
CA PHE A 338 8.65 10.56 17.25
C PHE A 338 8.16 9.53 16.23
N LEU A 339 7.09 9.83 15.46
CA LEU A 339 6.60 8.94 14.41
C LEU A 339 7.59 8.87 13.25
N GLY A 340 8.24 9.99 12.89
CA GLY A 340 9.29 10.00 11.88
C GLY A 340 10.47 9.12 12.29
N GLN A 341 10.93 9.27 13.53
CA GLN A 341 12.02 8.45 14.10
C GLN A 341 11.65 6.95 14.14
N TRP A 342 10.42 6.64 14.53
CA TRP A 342 9.94 5.26 14.56
C TRP A 342 9.82 4.66 13.16
N LEU A 343 9.24 5.39 12.20
CA LEU A 343 9.13 4.96 10.81
C LEU A 343 10.52 4.69 10.22
N GLU A 344 11.51 5.52 10.51
CA GLU A 344 12.87 5.38 9.97
C GLU A 344 13.52 4.09 10.43
N LYS A 345 13.45 3.81 11.75
CA LYS A 345 13.93 2.55 12.33
C LYS A 345 13.19 1.35 11.76
N THR A 346 11.86 1.43 11.71
CA THR A 346 11.00 0.34 11.24
C THR A 346 11.31 -0.02 9.78
N LEU A 347 11.40 0.98 8.91
CA LEU A 347 11.72 0.80 7.49
C LEU A 347 13.16 0.32 7.25
N ALA A 348 14.11 0.66 8.13
CA ALA A 348 15.48 0.15 8.05
C ALA A 348 15.56 -1.35 8.41
N THR A 349 14.70 -1.81 9.32
CA THR A 349 14.61 -3.23 9.72
C THR A 349 13.65 -4.06 8.87
N ALA A 350 12.76 -3.41 8.12
CA ALA A 350 11.84 -4.08 7.21
C ALA A 350 12.64 -4.84 6.14
N SER A 351 12.40 -6.14 6.02
CA SER A 351 13.06 -6.98 5.02
C SER A 351 12.92 -6.38 3.62
N LYS A 352 14.05 -6.10 2.97
CA LYS A 352 14.09 -5.89 1.51
C LYS A 352 13.65 -7.22 0.88
N LYS A 353 12.52 -7.23 0.18
CA LYS A 353 12.18 -8.35 -0.70
C LYS A 353 13.12 -8.37 -1.90
#